data_AF-A0A9E5UM03-F1
#
_entry.id   AF-A0A9E5UM03-F1
#
_cell.length_a   1.000
_cell.length_b   1.000
_cell.length_c   1.000
_cell.angle_alpha   90.00
_cell.angle_beta   90.00
_cell.angle_gamma   90.00
#
_symmetry.space_group_name_H-M   'P 1'
#
loop_
_entity.id
_entity.type
_entity.pdbx_description
1 polymer ?
#
loop_
_entity_poly.entity_id
_entity_poly.type
_entity_poly.pdbx_seq_one_letter_code
_entity_poly.pdbx_strand_id
1 'polypeptide(L)'
;MTRILRLLAIAAVTAAVASASVWGWKSWKSRARTAIASGPHQKLCPGESGCRLMLDVAGVLPPGDVPRFEQYLGLIHRESDVDVRFVFVRSAGDKPLEELATALVQELRIGGKTREERGVLLLYDV
;
A
#
# COMPACT_ATOMS: atom_id res chain seq x y z
N MET A 1 38.28 -45.61 -17.98
CA MET A 1 36.85 -45.23 -17.83
C MET A 1 36.56 -44.23 -16.70
N THR A 2 37.53 -43.45 -16.20
CA THR A 2 37.34 -42.61 -15.00
C THR A 2 37.49 -41.09 -15.22
N ARG A 3 37.94 -40.64 -16.40
CA ARG A 3 38.08 -39.20 -16.73
C ARG A 3 36.80 -38.57 -17.28
N ILE A 4 35.97 -39.34 -17.97
CA ILE A 4 34.74 -38.85 -18.60
C ILE A 4 33.66 -38.54 -17.54
N LEU A 5 33.58 -39.34 -16.46
CA LEU A 5 32.65 -39.08 -15.36
C LEU A 5 32.96 -37.79 -14.57
N ARG A 6 34.24 -37.39 -14.47
CA ARG A 6 34.62 -36.17 -13.75
C ARG A 6 34.22 -34.90 -14.50
N LEU A 7 34.22 -34.92 -15.84
CA LEU A 7 33.81 -33.77 -16.65
C LEU A 7 32.29 -33.55 -16.64
N LEU A 8 31.50 -34.63 -16.58
CA LEU A 8 30.05 -34.55 -16.46
C LEU A 8 29.58 -33.99 -15.10
N ALA A 9 30.31 -34.28 -14.02
CA ALA A 9 29.98 -33.76 -12.70
C ALA A 9 30.19 -32.23 -12.60
N ILE A 10 31.20 -31.68 -13.27
CA ILE A 10 31.50 -30.23 -13.21
C ILE A 10 30.47 -29.42 -14.01
N ALA A 11 29.96 -29.95 -15.12
CA ALA A 11 28.91 -29.29 -15.91
C ALA A 11 27.55 -29.22 -15.19
N ALA A 12 27.25 -30.18 -14.31
CA ALA A 12 26.01 -30.18 -13.53
C ALA A 12 25.99 -29.12 -12.41
N VAL A 13 27.16 -28.81 -11.83
CA VAL A 13 27.26 -27.84 -10.72
C VAL A 13 27.13 -26.39 -11.20
N THR A 14 27.63 -26.05 -12.39
CA THR A 14 27.52 -24.69 -12.93
C THR A 14 26.09 -24.34 -13.35
N ALA A 15 25.32 -25.31 -13.85
CA ALA A 15 23.90 -25.12 -14.19
C ALA A 15 23.03 -24.85 -12.94
N ALA A 16 23.36 -25.43 -11.78
CA ALA A 16 22.63 -25.23 -10.54
C ALA A 16 22.90 -23.84 -9.90
N VAL A 17 24.14 -23.34 -9.99
CA VAL A 17 24.50 -22.02 -9.42
C VAL A 17 23.95 -20.87 -10.27
N ALA A 18 23.90 -21.03 -11.59
CA ALA A 18 23.30 -20.04 -12.49
C ALA A 18 21.77 -19.94 -12.34
N SER A 19 21.09 -21.05 -12.04
CA SER A 19 19.64 -21.06 -11.84
C SER A 19 19.22 -20.52 -10.46
N ALA A 20 20.03 -20.73 -9.41
CA ALA A 20 19.76 -20.18 -8.09
C ALA A 20 19.93 -18.64 -8.02
N SER A 21 20.93 -18.09 -8.72
CA SER A 21 21.21 -16.64 -8.72
C SER A 21 20.22 -15.83 -9.54
N VAL A 22 19.65 -16.41 -10.61
CA VAL A 22 18.56 -15.78 -11.38
C VAL A 22 17.24 -15.77 -10.59
N TRP A 23 16.95 -16.81 -9.80
CA TRP A 23 15.69 -16.88 -9.05
C TRP A 23 15.69 -15.98 -7.81
N GLY A 24 16.83 -15.85 -7.12
CA GLY A 24 17.01 -14.92 -6.00
C GLY A 24 16.83 -13.44 -6.38
N TRP A 25 17.33 -13.02 -7.54
CA TRP A 25 17.23 -11.62 -7.99
C TRP A 25 15.82 -11.25 -8.48
N LYS A 26 15.11 -12.20 -9.12
CA LYS A 26 13.74 -11.99 -9.60
C LYS A 26 12.73 -11.93 -8.43
N SER A 27 13.00 -12.64 -7.34
CA SER A 27 12.25 -12.60 -6.07
C SER A 27 12.35 -11.25 -5.35
N TRP A 28 13.49 -10.55 -5.46
CA TRP A 28 13.67 -9.27 -4.79
C TRP A 28 13.05 -8.09 -5.57
N LYS A 29 13.19 -8.07 -6.91
CA LYS A 29 12.53 -7.08 -7.78
C LYS A 29 11.00 -7.22 -7.86
N SER A 30 10.41 -8.31 -7.38
CA SER A 30 8.96 -8.46 -7.27
C SER A 30 8.41 -7.93 -5.95
N ARG A 31 9.22 -7.84 -4.89
CA ARG A 31 8.83 -7.28 -3.59
C ARG A 31 8.91 -5.75 -3.54
N ALA A 32 9.82 -5.14 -4.32
CA ALA A 32 9.90 -3.69 -4.50
C ALA A 32 8.77 -3.09 -5.37
N ARG A 33 7.89 -3.94 -5.94
CA ARG A 33 6.76 -3.51 -6.78
C ARG A 33 5.43 -3.36 -6.04
N THR A 34 5.44 -3.55 -4.72
CA THR A 34 4.36 -3.11 -3.82
C THR A 34 4.72 -1.79 -3.14
N ALA A 35 5.48 -0.93 -3.83
CA ALA A 35 5.15 0.50 -3.78
C ALA A 35 3.69 0.64 -4.21
N ILE A 36 2.98 1.64 -3.70
CA ILE A 36 1.57 1.85 -4.03
C ILE A 36 1.48 2.41 -5.46
N ALA A 37 1.92 1.62 -6.44
CA ALA A 37 1.26 1.53 -7.71
C ALA A 37 -0.12 0.98 -7.40
N SER A 38 -1.04 1.89 -7.07
CA SER A 38 -2.46 1.83 -7.45
C SER A 38 -2.80 0.51 -8.15
N GLY A 39 -2.96 -0.55 -7.37
CA GLY A 39 -3.61 -1.78 -7.82
C GLY A 39 -5.04 -1.41 -8.18
N PRO A 40 -5.69 -2.15 -9.09
CA PRO A 40 -6.91 -1.71 -9.77
C PRO A 40 -7.95 -1.36 -8.71
N HIS A 41 -8.23 -0.06 -8.55
CA HIS A 41 -9.23 0.55 -7.69
C HIS A 41 -9.93 -0.45 -6.78
N GLN A 42 -9.24 -0.90 -5.72
CA GLN A 42 -9.92 -1.56 -4.62
C GLN A 42 -10.75 -0.43 -4.03
N LYS A 43 -12.01 -0.31 -4.46
CA LYS A 43 -12.93 0.77 -4.07
C LYS A 43 -12.70 1.05 -2.58
N LEU A 44 -11.93 2.10 -2.27
CA LEU A 44 -11.56 2.44 -0.88
C LEU A 44 -12.83 2.78 -0.08
N CYS A 45 -13.91 3.07 -0.82
CA CYS A 45 -15.27 3.18 -0.34
C CYS A 45 -16.13 2.02 -0.89
N PRO A 46 -16.41 0.98 -0.10
CA PRO A 46 -17.30 -0.10 -0.52
C PRO A 46 -18.77 0.36 -0.49
N GLY A 47 -19.23 1.03 -1.55
CA GLY A 47 -20.67 1.28 -1.76
C GLY A 47 -21.35 2.17 -0.70
N GLU A 48 -22.62 1.88 -0.40
CA GLU A 48 -23.53 2.74 0.39
C GLU A 48 -23.15 2.93 1.86
N SER A 49 -22.23 2.11 2.40
CA SER A 49 -21.78 2.22 3.80
C SER A 49 -20.83 3.39 4.08
N GLY A 50 -20.58 4.24 3.08
CA GLY A 50 -19.67 5.37 3.19
C GLY A 50 -18.20 4.98 3.06
N CYS A 51 -17.35 5.98 2.88
CA CYS A 51 -15.91 5.81 2.89
C CYS A 51 -15.40 5.74 4.35
N ARG A 52 -14.43 4.87 4.61
CA ARG A 52 -13.75 4.80 5.91
C ARG A 52 -13.02 6.10 6.23
N LEU A 53 -12.99 6.49 7.50
CA LEU A 53 -12.23 7.65 7.99
C LEU A 53 -10.77 7.27 8.25
N MET A 54 -10.47 5.97 8.41
CA MET A 54 -9.14 5.44 8.67
C MET A 54 -8.77 4.33 7.67
N LEU A 55 -7.69 4.56 6.93
CA LEU A 55 -7.14 3.64 5.94
C LEU A 55 -5.69 3.31 6.27
N ASP A 56 -5.45 2.15 6.87
CA ASP A 56 -4.10 1.64 7.13
C ASP A 56 -3.67 0.61 6.09
N VAL A 57 -3.25 1.09 4.91
CA VAL A 57 -2.75 0.23 3.82
C VAL A 57 -1.32 -0.25 4.14
N ALA A 58 -0.57 0.54 4.90
CA ALA A 58 0.77 0.18 5.34
C ALA A 58 0.79 -0.95 6.38
N GLY A 59 -0.26 -1.08 7.20
CA GLY A 59 -0.35 -2.06 8.28
C GLY A 59 0.47 -1.62 9.49
N VAL A 60 0.54 -0.32 9.75
CA VAL A 60 1.32 0.26 10.87
C VAL A 60 0.55 0.18 12.18
N LEU A 61 -0.79 0.19 12.11
CA LEU A 61 -1.62 0.10 13.29
C LEU A 61 -1.88 -1.36 13.70
N PRO A 62 -1.89 -1.65 15.01
CA PRO A 62 -2.44 -2.90 15.52
C PRO A 62 -3.91 -3.08 15.07
N PRO A 63 -4.34 -4.31 14.73
CA PRO A 63 -5.70 -4.56 14.26
C PRO A 63 -6.82 -4.09 15.21
N GLY A 64 -6.54 -4.07 16.52
CA GLY A 64 -7.49 -3.60 17.53
C GLY A 64 -7.66 -2.08 17.59
N ASP A 65 -6.76 -1.31 16.98
CA ASP A 65 -6.77 0.16 17.09
C ASP A 65 -7.54 0.82 15.94
N VAL A 66 -7.57 0.22 14.74
CA VAL A 66 -8.33 0.76 13.60
C VAL A 66 -9.80 1.05 13.95
N PRO A 67 -10.56 0.13 14.59
CA PRO A 67 -11.94 0.41 14.97
C PRO A 67 -12.08 1.54 16.01
N ARG A 68 -11.09 1.70 16.89
CA ARG A 68 -11.08 2.77 17.89
C ARG A 68 -10.87 4.13 17.24
N PHE A 69 -9.91 4.22 16.31
CA PHE A 69 -9.69 5.43 15.52
C PHE A 69 -10.91 5.82 14.71
N GLU A 70 -11.54 4.87 14.00
CA GLU A 70 -12.80 5.11 13.28
C GLU A 70 -13.89 5.68 14.21
N GLN A 71 -14.03 5.14 15.42
CA GLN A 71 -14.98 5.65 16.39
C GLN A 71 -14.69 7.10 16.80
N TYR A 72 -13.43 7.43 17.07
CA TYR A 72 -13.03 8.80 17.44
C TYR A 72 -13.24 9.79 16.30
N LEU A 73 -12.82 9.43 15.08
CA LEU A 73 -13.01 10.28 13.91
C LEU A 73 -14.50 10.48 13.60
N GLY A 74 -15.32 9.45 13.79
CA GLY A 74 -16.78 9.56 13.68
C GLY A 74 -17.40 10.48 14.73
N LEU A 75 -16.86 10.53 15.95
CA LEU A 75 -17.28 11.51 16.96
C LEU A 75 -16.90 12.94 16.54
N ILE A 76 -15.66 13.16 16.10
CA ILE A 76 -15.20 14.46 15.61
C ILE A 76 -16.10 14.94 14.47
N HIS A 77 -16.38 14.08 13.49
CA HIS A 77 -17.24 14.44 12.37
C HIS A 77 -18.64 14.84 12.84
N ARG A 78 -19.26 14.07 13.75
CA ARG A 78 -20.60 14.38 14.28
C ARG A 78 -20.66 15.67 15.10
N GLU A 79 -19.61 15.97 15.86
CA GLU A 79 -19.59 17.13 16.77
C GLU A 79 -19.16 18.42 16.07
N SER A 80 -18.22 18.32 15.13
CA SER A 80 -17.57 19.47 14.51
C SER A 80 -17.95 19.70 13.05
N ASP A 81 -18.61 18.73 12.40
CA ASP A 81 -18.89 18.74 10.97
C ASP A 81 -17.62 18.94 10.13
N VAL A 82 -16.54 18.26 10.55
CA VAL A 82 -15.25 18.20 9.84
C VAL A 82 -14.97 16.74 9.48
N ASP A 83 -14.77 16.48 8.19
CA ASP A 83 -14.36 15.17 7.68
C ASP A 83 -12.84 15.02 7.81
N VAL A 84 -12.40 14.40 8.90
CA VAL A 84 -10.98 14.13 9.16
C VAL A 84 -10.67 12.69 8.76
N ARG A 85 -9.69 12.51 7.86
CA ARG A 85 -9.26 11.18 7.42
C ARG A 85 -7.78 10.94 7.58
N PHE A 86 -7.47 9.72 8.01
CA PHE A 86 -6.11 9.23 8.15
C PHE A 86 -5.84 8.16 7.10
N VAL A 87 -4.72 8.29 6.39
CA VAL A 87 -4.27 7.32 5.40
C VAL A 87 -2.79 7.01 5.62
N PHE A 88 -2.47 5.74 5.84
CA PHE A 88 -1.11 5.24 5.96
C PHE A 88 -0.78 4.40 4.72
N VAL A 89 0.26 4.83 3.99
CA VAL A 89 0.71 4.22 2.73
C VAL A 89 2.16 3.75 2.89
N ARG A 90 2.50 2.58 2.33
CA ARG A 90 3.85 1.99 2.40
C ARG A 90 4.93 2.74 1.61
N SER A 91 4.50 3.50 0.61
CA SER A 91 5.37 4.27 -0.29
C SER A 91 4.49 5.07 -1.23
N ALA A 92 4.74 6.38 -1.36
CA ALA A 92 4.22 7.19 -2.46
C ALA A 92 4.82 6.82 -3.84
N GLY A 93 5.85 5.95 -3.84
CA GLY A 93 6.60 5.57 -5.04
C GLY A 93 7.43 6.75 -5.55
N ASP A 94 7.44 6.93 -6.87
CA ASP A 94 8.16 8.03 -7.54
C ASP A 94 7.34 9.32 -7.64
N LYS A 95 6.13 9.36 -7.05
CA LYS A 95 5.23 10.51 -7.13
C LYS A 95 5.44 11.46 -5.94
N PRO A 96 5.27 12.78 -6.13
CA PRO A 96 5.17 13.72 -5.02
C PRO A 96 4.02 13.35 -4.07
N LEU A 97 4.25 13.52 -2.76
CA LEU A 97 3.26 13.17 -1.74
C LEU A 97 1.98 14.00 -1.88
N GLU A 98 2.11 15.25 -2.33
CA GLU A 98 1.02 16.19 -2.56
C GLU A 98 0.11 15.78 -3.72
N GLU A 99 0.68 15.17 -4.77
CA GLU A 99 -0.11 14.63 -5.88
C GLU A 99 -0.94 13.44 -5.42
N LEU A 100 -0.34 12.55 -4.62
CA LEU A 100 -1.05 11.43 -4.01
C LEU A 100 -2.15 11.92 -3.06
N ALA A 101 -1.85 12.91 -2.21
CA ALA A 101 -2.83 13.52 -1.31
C ALA A 101 -4.01 14.10 -2.08
N THR A 102 -3.75 14.83 -3.17
CA THR A 102 -4.80 15.40 -4.02
C THR A 102 -5.68 14.32 -4.63
N ALA A 103 -5.08 13.25 -5.14
CA ALA A 103 -5.83 12.11 -5.69
C ALA A 103 -6.70 11.43 -4.63
N LEU A 104 -6.17 11.22 -3.43
CA LEU A 104 -6.91 10.63 -2.31
C LEU A 104 -8.07 11.50 -1.84
N VAL A 105 -7.88 12.82 -1.70
CA VAL A 105 -8.97 13.76 -1.37
C VAL A 105 -10.13 13.62 -2.35
N GLN A 106 -9.84 13.49 -3.64
CA GLN A 106 -10.85 13.34 -4.68
C GLN A 106 -11.53 11.97 -4.64
N GLU A 107 -10.75 10.89 -4.56
CA GLU A 107 -11.26 9.52 -4.53
C GLU A 107 -12.13 9.25 -3.29
N LEU A 108 -11.68 9.74 -2.14
CA LEU A 108 -12.33 9.56 -0.86
C LEU A 108 -13.44 10.60 -0.62
N ARG A 109 -13.54 11.65 -1.44
CA ARG A 109 -14.50 12.75 -1.33
C ARG A 109 -14.42 13.44 0.03
N ILE A 110 -13.19 13.76 0.45
CA ILE A 110 -12.93 14.43 1.72
C ILE A 110 -13.44 15.87 1.62
N GLY A 111 -14.26 16.30 2.58
CA GLY A 111 -14.96 17.59 2.50
C GLY A 111 -16.23 17.55 1.65
N GLY A 112 -16.84 16.37 1.51
CA GLY A 112 -18.19 16.24 1.00
C GLY A 112 -18.32 16.06 -0.51
N LYS A 113 -19.58 15.89 -0.95
CA LYS A 113 -19.90 15.69 -2.37
C LYS A 113 -19.75 16.95 -3.20
N THR A 114 -20.02 18.11 -2.60
CA THR A 114 -19.97 19.43 -3.21
C THR A 114 -18.64 20.15 -2.98
N ARG A 115 -17.77 19.62 -2.10
CA ARG A 115 -16.52 20.27 -1.63
C ARG A 115 -16.72 21.54 -0.81
N GLU A 116 -17.95 21.82 -0.37
CA GLU A 116 -18.25 22.95 0.52
C GLU A 116 -18.17 22.56 2.00
N GLU A 117 -18.09 21.26 2.31
CA GLU A 117 -17.92 20.76 3.67
C GLU A 117 -16.42 20.78 4.04
N ARG A 118 -16.14 21.00 5.33
CA ARG A 118 -14.76 21.10 5.81
C ARG A 118 -14.15 19.71 5.88
N GLY A 119 -12.97 19.54 5.27
CA GLY A 119 -12.29 18.26 5.21
C GLY A 119 -10.79 18.39 5.40
N VAL A 120 -10.18 17.41 6.07
CA VAL A 120 -8.73 17.34 6.31
C VAL A 120 -8.25 15.93 6.04
N LEU A 121 -7.20 15.81 5.23
CA LEU A 121 -6.47 14.56 5.01
C LEU A 121 -5.15 14.59 5.77
N LEU A 122 -4.91 13.56 6.57
CA LEU A 122 -3.63 13.27 7.22
C LEU A 122 -3.04 12.03 6.54
N LEU A 123 -2.12 12.26 5.61
CA LEU A 123 -1.45 11.24 4.81
C LEU A 123 -0.05 10.99 5.37
N TYR A 124 0.26 9.73 5.66
CA TYR A 124 1.55 9.26 6.13
C TYR A 124 2.17 8.31 5.12
N ASP A 125 3.35 8.65 4.62
CA ASP A 125 4.21 7.74 3.88
C ASP A 125 5.22 7.12 4.84
N VAL A 126 5.18 5.79 4.98
CA VAL A 126 5.80 5.03 6.09
C VAL A 126 6.68 3.89 5.60
#